data_AF-A0A380JI37-F1
#
_entry.id   AF-A0A380JI37-F1
#
_cell.length_a   1.000
_cell.length_b   1.000
_cell.length_c   1.000
_cell.angle_alpha   90.00
_cell.angle_beta   90.00
_cell.angle_gamma   90.00
#
_symmetry.space_group_name_H-M   'P 1'
#
loop_
_entity.id
_entity.type
_entity.pdbx_description
1 polymer ?
#
loop_
_entity_poly.entity_id
_entity_poly.type
_entity_poly.pdbx_seq_one_letter_code
_entity_poly.pdbx_strand_id
1 'polypeptide(L)'
;MVGHSAGNIAIVYYMLQNGQKQSMPQVQKYVAIAGHFAGLNFKGIPEAIRQPEGLKLDKEGKPNKMNATYQEMTKLRDTYPKNQTEVINLIGDIGGHTDGTVPNVSSLSLKYLVSPVAKSYKEKTFRGAKAKHSKLHSNPQVDKTLIKFLWGK
;
A
#
# COMPACT_ATOMS: atom_id res chain seq x y z
N MET A 1 7.81 9.89 0.54
CA MET A 1 8.31 8.60 0.03
C MET A 1 7.36 8.06 -1.03
N VAL A 2 7.90 7.41 -2.04
CA VAL A 2 7.13 6.73 -3.11
C VAL A 2 7.59 5.29 -3.13
N GLY A 3 6.66 4.35 -3.00
CA GLY A 3 6.93 2.91 -3.04
C GLY A 3 6.23 2.25 -4.21
N HIS A 4 6.93 1.37 -4.92
CA HIS A 4 6.31 0.46 -5.90
C HIS A 4 6.49 -0.99 -5.44
N SER A 5 5.43 -1.79 -5.53
CA SER A 5 5.47 -3.22 -5.17
C SER A 5 6.11 -3.45 -3.79
N ALA A 6 7.18 -4.25 -3.71
CA ALA A 6 7.94 -4.52 -2.49
C ALA A 6 8.55 -3.27 -1.82
N GLY A 7 8.78 -2.18 -2.56
CA GLY A 7 9.21 -0.91 -1.98
C GLY A 7 8.20 -0.34 -0.97
N ASN A 8 6.91 -0.67 -1.11
CA ASN A 8 5.89 -0.33 -0.12
C ASN A 8 6.10 -1.07 1.21
N ILE A 9 6.52 -2.33 1.14
CA ILE A 9 6.80 -3.13 2.34
C ILE A 9 8.03 -2.56 3.05
N ALA A 10 9.09 -2.23 2.30
CA ALA A 10 10.26 -1.55 2.87
C ALA A 10 9.89 -0.23 3.58
N ILE A 11 9.02 0.57 2.97
CA ILE A 11 8.49 1.81 3.58
C ILE A 11 7.69 1.52 4.86
N VAL A 12 6.81 0.52 4.85
CA VAL A 12 6.04 0.14 6.04
C VAL A 12 6.97 -0.28 7.18
N TYR A 13 7.95 -1.14 6.92
CA TYR A 13 8.91 -1.55 7.95
C TYR A 13 9.81 -0.40 8.41
N TYR A 14 10.16 0.53 7.54
CA TYR A 14 10.80 1.78 7.96
C TYR A 14 9.92 2.55 8.94
N MET A 15 8.62 2.70 8.65
CA MET A 15 7.69 3.40 9.53
C MET A 15 7.49 2.68 10.87
N LEU A 16 7.46 1.34 10.88
CA LEU A 16 7.41 0.54 12.12
C LEU A 16 8.63 0.82 13.03
N GLN A 17 9.82 0.91 12.45
CA GLN A 17 11.07 1.05 13.20
C GLN A 17 11.42 2.50 13.55
N ASN A 18 11.03 3.45 12.71
CA ASN A 18 11.57 4.81 12.72
C ASN A 18 10.50 5.90 12.68
N GLY A 19 9.21 5.57 12.52
CA GLY A 19 8.13 6.55 12.34
C GLY A 19 8.11 7.61 13.43
N GLN A 20 8.29 7.21 14.70
CA GLN A 20 8.27 8.12 15.86
C GLN A 20 9.66 8.64 16.28
N LYS A 21 10.75 8.23 15.62
CA LYS A 21 12.10 8.64 16.00
C LYS A 21 12.40 10.05 15.47
N GLN A 22 12.45 11.03 16.37
CA GLN A 22 12.72 12.44 16.00
C GLN A 22 14.09 12.65 15.36
N SER A 23 15.07 11.78 15.63
CA SER A 23 16.40 11.79 15.00
C SER A 23 16.40 11.28 13.55
N MET A 24 15.28 10.73 13.07
CA MET A 24 15.12 10.22 11.70
C MET A 24 14.25 11.15 10.86
N PRO A 25 14.42 11.16 9.53
CA PRO A 25 13.57 11.94 8.62
C PRO A 25 12.08 11.65 8.81
N GLN A 26 11.30 12.72 9.01
CA GLN A 26 9.87 12.62 9.24
C GLN A 26 9.09 12.57 7.93
N VAL A 27 8.44 11.44 7.67
CA VAL A 27 7.68 11.22 6.43
C VAL A 27 6.42 12.07 6.44
N GLN A 28 6.28 12.95 5.44
CA GLN A 28 5.12 13.84 5.29
C GLN A 28 4.09 13.32 4.28
N LYS A 29 4.56 12.70 3.20
CA LYS A 29 3.72 12.19 2.12
C LYS A 29 4.17 10.80 1.72
N TYR A 30 3.24 9.87 1.60
CA TYR A 30 3.48 8.50 1.15
C TYR A 30 2.60 8.17 -0.05
N VAL A 31 3.23 7.87 -1.19
CA VAL A 31 2.57 7.35 -2.38
C VAL A 31 2.85 5.86 -2.47
N ALA A 32 1.81 5.04 -2.30
CA ALA A 32 1.91 3.60 -2.43
C ALA A 32 1.42 3.16 -3.81
N ILE A 33 2.27 2.54 -4.62
CA ILE A 33 1.92 2.05 -5.96
C ILE A 33 1.97 0.53 -5.94
N ALA A 34 0.84 -0.13 -6.20
CA ALA A 34 0.74 -1.59 -6.27
C ALA A 34 1.36 -2.33 -5.06
N GLY A 35 1.12 -1.84 -3.84
CA GLY A 35 1.61 -2.51 -2.64
C GLY A 35 0.93 -3.86 -2.43
N HIS A 36 1.70 -4.87 -2.01
CA HIS A 36 1.19 -6.23 -1.77
C HIS A 36 1.01 -6.51 -0.26
N PHE A 37 0.35 -5.59 0.44
CA PHE A 37 0.33 -5.57 1.90
C PHE A 37 -0.21 -6.88 2.50
N ALA A 38 -1.36 -7.37 2.06
CA ALA A 38 -1.91 -8.64 2.54
C ALA A 38 -1.38 -9.87 1.77
N GLY A 39 -0.20 -9.75 1.15
CA GLY A 39 0.53 -10.83 0.50
C GLY A 39 0.32 -10.96 -1.01
N LEU A 40 0.94 -12.00 -1.55
CA LEU A 40 0.95 -12.38 -2.97
C LEU A 40 0.40 -13.79 -3.16
N ASN A 41 -0.17 -14.11 -4.32
CA ASN A 41 -0.87 -15.38 -4.56
C ASN A 41 -0.23 -16.27 -5.65
N PHE A 42 0.96 -15.95 -6.14
CA PHE A 42 1.68 -16.81 -7.09
C PHE A 42 2.52 -17.87 -6.39
N LYS A 43 2.85 -18.95 -7.12
CA LYS A 43 3.58 -20.11 -6.60
C LYS A 43 5.00 -19.72 -6.14
N GLY A 44 5.50 -20.41 -5.12
CA GLY A 44 6.86 -20.21 -4.60
C GLY A 44 7.00 -19.07 -3.58
N ILE A 45 5.91 -18.34 -3.29
CA ILE A 45 5.91 -17.32 -2.24
C ILE A 45 5.93 -17.98 -0.85
N PRO A 46 6.84 -17.55 0.07
CA PRO A 46 6.86 -17.98 1.45
C PRO A 46 5.53 -17.79 2.16
N GLU A 47 5.18 -18.69 3.08
CA GLU A 47 3.90 -18.64 3.78
C GLU A 47 3.67 -17.32 4.52
N ALA A 48 4.73 -16.75 5.11
CA ALA A 48 4.68 -15.49 5.84
C ALA A 48 4.19 -14.28 5.01
N ILE A 49 4.36 -14.32 3.68
CA ILE A 49 3.95 -13.27 2.74
C ILE A 49 2.92 -13.77 1.72
N ARG A 50 2.40 -14.99 1.89
CA ARG A 50 1.35 -15.53 1.02
C ARG A 50 0.03 -14.85 1.31
N GLN A 51 -0.73 -14.53 0.27
CA GLN A 51 -2.09 -14.03 0.43
C GLN A 51 -2.99 -15.17 0.94
N PRO A 52 -3.71 -14.97 2.06
CA PRO A 52 -4.66 -15.97 2.55
C PRO A 52 -5.74 -16.29 1.52
N GLU A 53 -6.14 -17.56 1.43
CA GLU A 53 -7.25 -17.97 0.58
C GLU A 53 -8.58 -17.40 1.12
N GLY A 54 -9.43 -16.90 0.21
CA GLY A 54 -10.71 -16.28 0.58
C GLY A 54 -10.56 -14.97 1.35
N LEU A 55 -9.42 -14.27 1.17
CA LEU A 55 -9.19 -12.93 1.70
C LEU A 55 -10.30 -11.97 1.23
N LYS A 56 -10.95 -11.31 2.19
CA LYS A 56 -11.94 -10.26 1.98
C LYS A 56 -11.64 -9.12 2.93
N LEU A 57 -11.95 -7.89 2.52
CA LEU A 57 -11.84 -6.71 3.37
C LEU A 57 -13.24 -6.27 3.82
N ASP A 58 -13.34 -5.76 5.05
CA ASP A 58 -14.50 -5.00 5.49
C ASP A 58 -14.47 -3.55 4.96
N LYS A 59 -15.45 -2.73 5.37
CA LYS A 59 -15.56 -1.33 4.94
C LYS A 59 -14.40 -0.45 5.42
N GLU A 60 -13.75 -0.82 6.53
CA GLU A 60 -12.53 -0.19 7.05
C GLU A 60 -11.25 -0.68 6.35
N GLY A 61 -11.36 -1.68 5.47
CA GLY A 61 -10.23 -2.31 4.79
C GLY A 61 -9.56 -3.40 5.61
N LYS A 62 -10.14 -3.81 6.75
CA LYS A 62 -9.59 -4.87 7.60
C LYS A 62 -9.77 -6.21 6.91
N PRO A 63 -8.69 -6.99 6.75
CA PRO A 63 -8.83 -8.32 6.20
C PRO A 63 -9.43 -9.30 7.21
N ASN A 64 -10.28 -10.21 6.72
CA ASN A 64 -10.84 -11.33 7.50
C ASN A 64 -9.77 -12.37 7.91
N LYS A 65 -8.64 -12.42 7.19
CA LYS A 65 -7.50 -13.30 7.44
C LYS A 65 -6.21 -12.53 7.21
N MET A 66 -5.19 -12.76 8.04
CA MET A 66 -3.91 -12.06 7.94
C MET A 66 -2.78 -13.08 7.87
N ASN A 67 -1.84 -12.90 6.95
CA ASN A 67 -0.58 -13.63 6.99
C ASN A 67 0.35 -13.01 8.06
N ALA A 68 1.48 -13.67 8.34
CA ALA A 68 2.38 -13.26 9.42
C ALA A 68 2.92 -11.82 9.23
N THR A 69 3.30 -11.46 8.00
CA THR A 69 3.80 -10.10 7.72
C THR A 69 2.71 -9.04 7.87
N TYR A 70 1.48 -9.30 7.45
CA TYR A 70 0.38 -8.36 7.65
C TYR A 70 0.04 -8.19 9.13
N GLN A 71 0.05 -9.27 9.91
CA GLN A 71 -0.12 -9.20 11.36
C GLN A 71 0.94 -8.30 11.99
N GLU A 72 2.21 -8.43 11.59
CA GLU A 72 3.28 -7.55 12.06
C GLU A 72 3.03 -6.08 11.65
N MET A 73 2.64 -5.83 10.41
CA MET A 73 2.35 -4.49 9.90
C MET A 73 1.18 -3.80 10.62
N THR A 74 0.28 -4.54 11.29
CA THR A 74 -0.79 -3.91 12.10
C THR A 74 -0.27 -3.05 13.25
N LYS A 75 0.96 -3.28 13.72
CA LYS A 75 1.67 -2.43 14.70
C LYS A 75 1.90 -1.00 14.22
N LEU A 76 1.74 -0.71 12.92
CA LEU A 76 1.70 0.66 12.42
C LEU A 76 0.62 1.49 13.12
N ARG A 77 -0.48 0.87 13.55
CA ARG A 77 -1.55 1.60 14.25
C ARG A 77 -1.08 2.23 15.57
N ASP A 78 0.02 1.77 16.14
CA ASP A 78 0.63 2.32 17.36
C ASP A 78 1.88 3.16 17.06
N THR A 79 2.65 2.77 16.03
CA THR A 79 3.97 3.36 15.71
C THR A 79 3.94 4.44 14.62
N TYR A 80 2.85 4.55 13.86
CA TYR A 80 2.74 5.57 12.82
C TYR A 80 2.53 6.96 13.44
N PRO A 81 3.21 8.01 12.95
CA PRO A 81 3.01 9.38 13.41
C PRO A 81 1.57 9.85 13.23
N LYS A 82 0.91 10.16 14.35
CA LYS A 82 -0.49 10.59 14.36
C LYS A 82 -0.65 11.91 13.62
N ASN A 83 -1.60 11.96 12.69
CA ASN A 83 -2.01 13.15 11.96
C ASN A 83 -0.85 13.89 11.22
N GLN A 84 0.22 13.18 10.86
CA GLN A 84 1.38 13.76 10.16
C GLN A 84 1.38 13.41 8.68
N THR A 85 1.39 12.12 8.35
CA THR A 85 1.61 11.65 6.99
C THR A 85 0.31 11.66 6.18
N GLU A 86 0.33 12.28 5.01
CA GLU A 86 -0.70 12.10 3.98
C GLU A 86 -0.37 10.86 3.15
N VAL A 87 -1.37 10.01 2.88
CA VAL A 87 -1.18 8.76 2.14
C VAL A 87 -2.10 8.70 0.93
N ILE A 88 -1.54 8.30 -0.21
CA ILE A 88 -2.32 7.90 -1.38
C ILE A 88 -1.92 6.50 -1.85
N ASN A 89 -2.91 5.64 -2.03
CA ASN A 89 -2.77 4.28 -2.52
C ASN A 89 -3.21 4.22 -3.99
N LEU A 90 -2.30 3.87 -4.88
CA LEU A 90 -2.47 3.83 -6.33
C LEU A 90 -2.50 2.36 -6.77
N ILE A 91 -3.68 1.93 -7.21
CA ILE A 91 -3.98 0.52 -7.51
C ILE A 91 -4.09 0.35 -9.02
N GLY A 92 -3.45 -0.66 -9.59
CA GLY A 92 -3.67 -1.06 -10.98
C GLY A 92 -4.74 -2.15 -11.08
N ASP A 93 -5.61 -2.04 -12.06
CA ASP A 93 -6.62 -3.04 -12.37
C ASP A 93 -6.70 -3.25 -13.90
N ILE A 94 -6.12 -4.34 -14.37
CA ILE A 94 -6.17 -4.74 -15.79
C ILE A 94 -7.44 -5.54 -16.12
N GLY A 95 -8.37 -5.65 -15.17
CA GLY A 95 -9.49 -6.58 -15.17
C GLY A 95 -9.29 -7.66 -14.09
N GLY A 96 -10.39 -8.15 -13.53
CA GLY A 96 -10.37 -9.22 -12.53
C GLY A 96 -9.78 -8.81 -11.18
N HIS A 97 -9.76 -7.52 -10.85
CA HIS A 97 -9.28 -7.00 -9.57
C HIS A 97 -7.79 -7.30 -9.29
N THR A 98 -6.96 -7.13 -10.31
CA THR A 98 -5.50 -7.35 -10.22
C THR A 98 -4.77 -6.46 -11.19
N ASP A 99 -3.52 -6.10 -10.88
CA ASP A 99 -2.61 -5.48 -11.85
C ASP A 99 -1.82 -6.52 -12.68
N GLY A 100 -2.16 -7.81 -12.53
CA GLY A 100 -1.48 -8.95 -13.15
C GLY A 100 -0.38 -9.57 -12.28
N THR A 101 -0.04 -8.97 -11.14
CA THR A 101 0.92 -9.51 -10.17
C THR A 101 0.38 -9.46 -8.75
N VAL A 102 -0.23 -8.33 -8.37
CA VAL A 102 -0.77 -8.07 -7.05
C VAL A 102 -2.29 -8.04 -7.12
N PRO A 103 -2.99 -8.95 -6.41
CA PRO A 103 -4.43 -8.84 -6.25
C PRO A 103 -4.81 -7.55 -5.55
N ASN A 104 -5.83 -6.84 -6.04
CA ASN A 104 -6.22 -5.54 -5.50
C ASN A 104 -6.67 -5.61 -4.04
N VAL A 105 -7.24 -6.74 -3.60
CA VAL A 105 -7.55 -6.98 -2.18
C VAL A 105 -6.31 -6.85 -1.29
N SER A 106 -5.13 -7.22 -1.79
CA SER A 106 -3.86 -7.06 -1.09
C SER A 106 -3.45 -5.59 -1.04
N SER A 107 -3.57 -4.85 -2.15
CA SER A 107 -3.24 -3.41 -2.18
C SER A 107 -4.19 -2.55 -1.33
N LEU A 108 -5.49 -2.82 -1.39
CA LEU A 108 -6.52 -2.06 -0.66
C LEU A 108 -6.42 -2.26 0.86
N SER A 109 -5.82 -3.36 1.31
CA SER A 109 -5.65 -3.62 2.75
C SER A 109 -4.73 -2.63 3.47
N LEU A 110 -4.02 -1.73 2.75
CA LEU A 110 -3.28 -0.62 3.36
C LEU A 110 -4.20 0.28 4.21
N LYS A 111 -5.46 0.47 3.80
CA LYS A 111 -6.41 1.34 4.49
C LYS A 111 -6.50 1.03 5.98
N TYR A 112 -6.60 -0.25 6.34
CA TYR A 112 -6.69 -0.68 7.72
C TYR A 112 -5.42 -0.39 8.54
N LEU A 113 -4.26 -0.45 7.89
CA LEU A 113 -2.97 -0.23 8.56
C LEU A 113 -2.74 1.24 8.93
N VAL A 114 -3.16 2.18 8.09
CA VAL A 114 -2.74 3.59 8.23
C VAL A 114 -3.88 4.61 8.33
N SER A 115 -5.07 4.34 7.79
CA SER A 115 -6.13 5.37 7.75
C SER A 115 -6.60 5.89 9.12
N PRO A 116 -6.62 5.09 10.22
CA PRO A 116 -7.02 5.62 11.53
C PRO A 116 -6.02 6.59 12.17
N VAL A 117 -4.78 6.63 11.68
CA VAL A 117 -3.66 7.39 12.30
C VAL A 117 -3.01 8.40 11.36
N ALA A 118 -3.11 8.19 10.04
CA ALA A 118 -2.61 9.10 9.03
C ALA A 118 -3.36 10.44 9.05
N LYS A 119 -2.70 11.50 8.57
CA LYS A 119 -3.33 12.82 8.36
C LYS A 119 -4.45 12.76 7.34
N SER A 120 -4.23 12.00 6.27
CA SER A 120 -5.25 11.71 5.27
C SER A 120 -4.93 10.41 4.54
N TYR A 121 -5.96 9.75 4.02
CA TYR A 121 -5.83 8.54 3.23
C TYR A 121 -6.72 8.62 2.00
N LYS A 122 -6.15 8.36 0.82
CA LYS A 122 -6.86 8.34 -0.46
C LYS A 122 -6.52 7.08 -1.23
N GLU A 123 -7.46 6.58 -2.01
CA GLU A 123 -7.26 5.48 -2.95
C GLU A 123 -7.56 5.95 -4.36
N LYS A 124 -6.83 5.44 -5.35
CA LYS A 124 -7.16 5.64 -6.76
C LYS A 124 -6.80 4.40 -7.57
N THR A 125 -7.81 3.84 -8.22
CA THR A 125 -7.64 2.72 -9.16
C THR A 125 -7.46 3.24 -10.58
N PHE A 126 -6.45 2.71 -11.27
CA PHE A 126 -6.20 2.93 -12.69
C PHE A 126 -6.61 1.67 -13.45
N ARG A 127 -7.29 1.84 -14.58
CA ARG A 127 -7.82 0.72 -15.38
C ARG A 127 -7.24 0.68 -16.79
N GLY A 128 -7.27 -0.50 -17.39
CA GLY A 128 -6.86 -0.75 -18.78
C GLY A 128 -5.40 -1.21 -18.90
N ALA A 129 -4.92 -1.37 -20.14
CA ALA A 129 -3.63 -2.03 -20.42
C ALA A 129 -2.40 -1.37 -19.76
N LYS A 130 -2.46 -0.07 -19.47
CA LYS A 130 -1.39 0.68 -18.77
C LYS A 130 -1.45 0.55 -17.24
N ALA A 131 -2.44 -0.14 -16.69
CA ALA A 131 -2.58 -0.42 -15.27
C ALA A 131 -1.87 -1.71 -14.83
N LYS A 132 -1.16 -2.40 -15.74
CA LYS A 132 -0.37 -3.59 -15.38
C LYS A 132 0.76 -3.25 -14.41
N HIS A 133 1.13 -4.21 -13.57
CA HIS A 133 2.07 -4.04 -12.45
C HIS A 133 3.33 -3.23 -12.81
N SER A 134 4.04 -3.64 -13.87
CA SER A 134 5.27 -3.01 -14.36
C SER A 134 5.08 -1.74 -15.21
N LYS A 135 3.83 -1.35 -15.49
CA LYS A 135 3.53 -0.10 -16.21
C LYS A 135 2.97 0.98 -15.32
N LEU A 136 2.55 0.68 -14.10
CA LEU A 136 2.03 1.69 -13.19
C LEU A 136 3.05 2.81 -12.94
N HIS A 137 4.34 2.51 -12.80
CA HIS A 137 5.41 3.51 -12.65
C HIS A 137 5.84 4.19 -13.96
N SER A 138 5.17 3.92 -15.08
CA SER A 138 5.35 4.59 -16.37
C SER A 138 4.01 4.95 -17.01
N ASN A 139 2.96 5.02 -16.18
CA ASN A 139 1.61 5.37 -16.60
C ASN A 139 1.43 6.87 -16.41
N PRO A 140 1.21 7.66 -17.48
CA PRO A 140 1.09 9.11 -17.37
C PRO A 140 -0.01 9.58 -16.41
N GLN A 141 -1.08 8.80 -16.23
CA GLN A 141 -2.14 9.13 -15.27
C GLN A 141 -1.71 8.90 -13.82
N VAL A 142 -0.88 7.87 -13.58
CA VAL A 142 -0.26 7.61 -12.27
C VAL A 142 0.70 8.75 -11.97
N ASP A 143 1.58 9.09 -12.92
CA ASP A 143 2.56 10.18 -12.77
C ASP A 143 1.88 11.51 -12.47
N LYS A 144 0.84 11.87 -13.24
CA LYS A 144 0.04 13.09 -12.98
C LYS A 144 -0.59 13.08 -11.59
N THR A 145 -1.09 11.93 -11.14
CA THR A 145 -1.70 11.81 -9.81
C THR A 145 -0.66 11.95 -8.70
N LEU A 146 0.48 11.29 -8.85
CA LEU A 146 1.62 11.34 -7.93
C LEU A 146 2.18 12.76 -7.84
N ILE A 147 2.40 13.42 -8.99
CA ILE A 147 2.94 14.79 -9.05
C ILE A 147 2.00 15.76 -8.33
N LYS A 148 0.71 15.68 -8.61
CA LYS A 148 -0.31 16.49 -7.94
C LYS A 148 -0.33 16.24 -6.44
N PHE A 149 -0.24 14.98 -6.02
CA PHE A 149 -0.25 14.65 -4.59
C PHE A 149 1.00 15.18 -3.86
N LEU A 150 2.18 15.00 -4.45
CA LEU A 150 3.45 15.40 -3.83
C LEU A 150 3.62 16.92 -3.82
N TRP A 151 3.35 17.59 -4.94
CA TRP A 151 3.73 18.99 -5.15
C TRP A 151 2.56 19.94 -5.46
N GLY A 152 1.32 19.46 -5.56
CA GLY A 152 0.16 20.30 -5.86
C GLY A 152 0.12 20.85 -7.29
N LYS A 153 0.95 20.32 -8.19
CA LYS A 153 1.05 20.73 -9.60
C LYS A 153 0.14 19.91 -10.52
#